data_AF-A0A2X0NWI4-F1
#
_entry.id   AF-A0A2X0NWI4-F1
#
_cell.length_a   1.000
_cell.length_b   1.000
_cell.length_c   1.000
_cell.angle_alpha   90.00
_cell.angle_beta   90.00
_cell.angle_gamma   90.00
#
_symmetry.space_group_name_H-M   'P 1'
#
loop_
_entity.id
_entity.type
_entity.pdbx_description
1 polymer ?
#
loop_
_entity_poly.entity_id
_entity_poly.type
_entity_poly.pdbx_seq_one_letter_code
_entity_poly.pdbx_strand_id
1 'polypeptide(L)'
;MANTTIRGALSIHGTNPQYLIEKVIRARIYDSLYWKEHCFALDAATVIDEALKLQYLGGTYANTRPTEFMCLTLKLLQLQPEREIILEYLRAEEFKYLRALAAFYVRLTFDPVNVYEVLEPLFDDYRKLRTRGMDGAYSITTIDEFCDQLLSEERVCEIQLPRLTQRRVLEETEGLAPRKSKLGRALGVLSSEEAQRREGDEGSDEEVEDEQGRYLSRSPSMSMSPEVEEAEPEYWTEGSEEEEEGEAGKTGRFVSKSPGMGSEDEGRYISRSPTPEGERIEGDV
;
A
#
# COMPACT_ATOMS: atom_id res chain seq x y z
N MET A 1 6.10 30.78 -6.98
CA MET A 1 5.55 29.88 -8.02
C MET A 1 4.84 28.74 -7.32
N ALA A 2 3.73 28.23 -7.83
CA ALA A 2 2.95 27.19 -7.15
C ALA A 2 3.68 25.83 -7.02
N ASN A 3 4.73 25.61 -7.82
CA ASN A 3 5.49 24.34 -7.88
C ASN A 3 6.78 24.34 -7.04
N THR A 4 7.05 25.38 -6.24
CA THR A 4 8.19 25.36 -5.30
C THR A 4 7.84 24.57 -4.04
N THR A 5 8.81 23.89 -3.44
CA THR A 5 8.68 23.26 -2.10
C THR A 5 8.17 24.27 -1.08
N ILE A 6 7.39 23.81 -0.09
CA ILE A 6 6.83 24.69 0.94
C ILE A 6 7.93 25.40 1.74
N ARG A 7 7.66 26.62 2.21
CA ARG A 7 8.62 27.39 3.02
C ARG A 7 8.76 26.71 4.38
N GLY A 8 9.99 26.41 4.79
CA GLY A 8 10.29 25.65 6.01
C GLY A 8 10.61 24.18 5.76
N ALA A 9 10.45 23.68 4.52
CA ALA A 9 10.84 22.32 4.18
C ALA A 9 12.35 22.06 4.41
N LEU A 10 12.65 20.97 5.12
CA LEU A 10 14.00 20.48 5.38
C LEU A 10 14.59 19.80 4.14
N SER A 11 15.91 19.91 3.97
CA SER A 11 16.62 19.16 2.92
C SER A 11 16.63 17.67 3.23
N ILE A 12 16.26 16.84 2.25
CA ILE A 12 16.30 15.37 2.34
C ILE A 12 17.48 14.88 1.51
N HIS A 13 18.28 13.96 2.07
CA HIS A 13 19.52 13.44 1.46
C HIS A 13 20.46 14.55 0.97
N GLY A 14 20.53 15.67 1.71
CA GLY A 14 21.34 16.85 1.35
C GLY A 14 20.82 17.69 0.17
N THR A 15 19.60 17.42 -0.33
CA THR A 15 19.01 18.11 -1.48
C THR A 15 17.59 18.61 -1.21
N ASN A 16 16.99 19.32 -2.17
CA ASN A 16 15.57 19.65 -2.10
C ASN A 16 14.73 18.36 -2.22
N PRO A 17 13.73 18.11 -1.35
CA PRO A 17 12.87 16.91 -1.43
C PRO A 17 12.32 16.58 -2.81
N GLN A 18 11.93 17.59 -3.60
CA GLN A 18 11.44 17.37 -4.96
C GLN A 18 12.50 16.73 -5.87
N TYR A 19 13.80 16.95 -5.61
CA TYR A 19 14.88 16.57 -6.52
C TYR A 19 15.19 15.07 -6.51
N LEU A 20 14.57 14.31 -5.60
CA LEU A 20 14.56 12.84 -5.62
C LEU A 20 13.88 12.29 -6.89
N ILE A 21 12.95 13.04 -7.49
CA ILE A 21 12.35 12.71 -8.79
C ILE A 21 13.15 13.39 -9.89
N GLU A 22 13.53 12.67 -10.96
CA GLU A 22 14.36 13.20 -12.05
C GLU A 22 13.77 14.45 -12.73
N LYS A 23 14.61 15.40 -13.14
CA LYS A 23 14.17 16.72 -13.69
C LYS A 23 13.20 16.60 -14.87
N VAL A 24 13.41 15.59 -15.74
CA VAL A 24 12.54 15.34 -16.91
C VAL A 24 11.14 14.92 -16.46
N ILE A 25 11.04 13.99 -15.50
CA ILE A 25 9.79 13.52 -14.94
C ILE A 25 9.06 14.66 -14.22
N ARG A 26 9.76 15.48 -13.41
CA ARG A 26 9.14 16.65 -12.74
C ARG A 26 8.53 17.64 -13.72
N ALA A 27 9.20 17.93 -14.84
CA ALA A 27 8.66 18.79 -15.87
C ALA A 27 7.35 18.21 -16.46
N ARG A 28 7.34 16.91 -16.77
CA ARG A 28 6.14 16.20 -17.24
C ARG A 28 5.00 16.20 -16.21
N ILE A 29 5.30 16.08 -14.92
CA ILE A 29 4.31 16.19 -13.83
C ILE A 29 3.72 17.60 -13.83
N TYR A 30 4.54 18.65 -13.80
CA TYR A 30 4.05 20.04 -13.79
C TYR A 30 3.24 20.43 -15.04
N ASP A 31 3.51 19.82 -16.18
CA ASP A 31 2.75 20.03 -17.41
C ASP A 31 1.45 19.21 -17.49
N SER A 32 1.31 18.14 -16.70
CA SER A 32 0.16 17.26 -16.73
C SER A 32 -1.16 17.96 -16.33
N LEU A 33 -2.27 17.45 -16.88
CA LEU A 33 -3.61 17.95 -16.54
C LEU A 33 -3.93 17.67 -15.06
N TYR A 34 -3.65 16.45 -14.60
CA TYR A 34 -3.89 16.04 -13.22
C TYR A 34 -3.13 16.91 -12.20
N TRP A 35 -1.89 17.34 -12.49
CA TRP A 35 -1.19 18.27 -11.59
C TRP A 35 -1.86 19.66 -11.51
N LYS A 36 -2.42 20.14 -12.61
CA LYS A 36 -3.02 21.48 -12.71
C LYS A 36 -4.43 21.54 -12.13
N GLU A 37 -5.21 20.47 -12.28
CA GLU A 37 -6.58 20.38 -11.81
C GLU A 37 -6.68 19.79 -10.40
N HIS A 38 -6.04 18.63 -10.18
CA HIS A 38 -6.09 17.93 -8.90
C HIS A 38 -4.96 18.36 -7.98
N CYS A 39 -3.70 18.42 -8.42
CA CYS A 39 -2.56 18.75 -7.52
C CYS A 39 -2.45 20.23 -7.08
N PHE A 40 -3.37 21.08 -7.50
CA PHE A 40 -3.44 22.48 -7.09
C PHE A 40 -3.93 22.61 -5.64
N ALA A 41 -3.20 23.39 -4.84
CA ALA A 41 -3.56 23.76 -3.47
C ALA A 41 -3.94 22.62 -2.48
N LEU A 42 -3.61 21.33 -2.73
CA LEU A 42 -3.71 20.34 -1.65
C LEU A 42 -2.72 20.63 -0.54
N ASP A 43 -3.21 20.41 0.67
CA ASP A 43 -2.47 20.19 1.90
C ASP A 43 -2.47 18.70 2.26
N ALA A 44 -1.67 18.30 3.25
CA ALA A 44 -1.52 16.90 3.67
C ALA A 44 -2.88 16.19 3.88
N ALA A 45 -3.79 16.79 4.67
CA ALA A 45 -5.11 16.21 4.94
C ALA A 45 -5.91 15.88 3.66
N THR A 46 -5.89 16.77 2.67
CA THR A 46 -6.64 16.60 1.40
C THR A 46 -5.96 15.68 0.38
N VAL A 47 -4.67 15.35 0.53
CA VAL A 47 -3.99 14.38 -0.35
C VAL A 47 -4.62 12.99 -0.25
N ILE A 48 -5.21 12.66 0.90
CA ILE A 48 -5.94 11.42 1.12
C ILE A 48 -7.05 11.26 0.08
N ASP A 49 -7.92 12.27 -0.09
CA ASP A 49 -9.08 12.23 -0.98
C ASP A 49 -8.72 11.94 -2.44
N GLU A 50 -7.56 12.41 -2.89
CA GLU A 50 -7.01 12.10 -4.22
C GLU A 50 -6.32 10.73 -4.27
N ALA A 51 -5.61 10.34 -3.21
CA ALA A 51 -5.00 9.01 -3.09
C ALA A 51 -6.05 7.88 -3.10
N LEU A 52 -7.27 8.14 -2.58
CA LEU A 52 -8.41 7.20 -2.65
C LEU A 52 -8.88 6.93 -4.08
N LYS A 53 -8.68 7.88 -5.01
CA LYS A 53 -9.12 7.77 -6.42
C LYS A 53 -8.13 6.99 -7.28
N LEU A 54 -6.93 6.67 -6.76
CA LEU A 54 -5.91 5.91 -7.46
C LEU A 54 -6.40 4.51 -7.83
N GLN A 55 -6.13 4.11 -9.07
CA GLN A 55 -6.50 2.79 -9.60
C GLN A 55 -5.31 1.88 -9.89
N TYR A 56 -4.09 2.44 -9.92
CA TYR A 56 -2.84 1.74 -10.19
C TYR A 56 -1.63 2.52 -9.66
N LEU A 57 -0.52 1.81 -9.47
CA LEU A 57 0.82 2.33 -9.25
C LEU A 57 1.60 2.35 -10.58
N GLY A 58 2.65 3.16 -10.69
CA GLY A 58 3.53 3.19 -11.87
C GLY A 58 4.25 4.52 -12.04
N GLY A 59 5.30 4.56 -12.86
CA GLY A 59 6.09 5.77 -13.14
C GLY A 59 5.42 6.70 -14.15
N THR A 60 6.05 6.88 -15.31
CA THR A 60 5.41 7.38 -16.53
C THR A 60 4.98 6.24 -17.45
N TYR A 61 4.10 6.53 -18.41
CA TYR A 61 3.64 5.58 -19.42
C TYR A 61 3.48 6.24 -20.80
N ALA A 62 3.52 5.41 -21.84
CA ALA A 62 3.44 5.82 -23.24
C ALA A 62 4.45 6.94 -23.56
N ASN A 63 4.01 8.09 -24.07
CA ASN A 63 4.88 9.23 -24.39
C ASN A 63 5.24 10.05 -23.12
N THR A 64 5.90 9.42 -22.14
CA THR A 64 6.36 10.04 -20.88
C THR A 64 5.24 10.74 -20.08
N ARG A 65 4.01 10.21 -20.12
CA ARG A 65 2.89 10.75 -19.33
C ARG A 65 3.00 10.25 -17.89
N PRO A 66 3.06 11.11 -16.87
CA PRO A 66 3.12 10.68 -15.48
C PRO A 66 1.79 10.04 -15.06
N THR A 67 1.85 9.02 -14.21
CA THR A 67 0.68 8.54 -13.50
C THR A 67 0.22 9.54 -12.44
N GLU A 68 -1.03 9.41 -12.03
CA GLU A 68 -1.63 10.11 -10.89
C GLU A 68 -0.84 9.81 -9.60
N PHE A 69 -0.41 8.56 -9.42
CA PHE A 69 0.46 8.12 -8.32
C PHE A 69 1.78 8.92 -8.25
N MET A 70 2.45 9.14 -9.39
CA MET A 70 3.67 9.94 -9.46
C MET A 70 3.43 11.43 -9.19
N CYS A 71 2.28 11.95 -9.63
CA CYS A 71 1.89 13.32 -9.33
C CYS A 71 1.67 13.52 -7.83
N LEU A 72 0.94 12.60 -7.16
CA LEU A 72 0.76 12.65 -5.71
C LEU A 72 2.07 12.39 -4.93
N THR A 73 2.97 11.55 -5.44
CA THR A 73 4.30 11.37 -4.84
C THR A 73 5.10 12.68 -4.87
N LEU A 74 5.15 13.37 -6.02
CA LEU A 74 5.81 14.68 -6.10
C LEU A 74 5.11 15.73 -5.22
N LYS A 75 3.79 15.63 -5.05
CA LYS A 75 3.03 16.52 -4.17
C LYS A 75 3.37 16.30 -2.70
N LEU A 76 3.48 15.05 -2.23
CA LEU A 76 3.96 14.74 -0.88
C LEU A 76 5.40 15.24 -0.67
N LEU A 77 6.29 15.08 -1.65
CA LEU A 77 7.66 15.66 -1.60
C LEU A 77 7.66 17.19 -1.62
N GLN A 78 6.68 17.84 -2.25
CA GLN A 78 6.53 19.31 -2.20
C GLN A 78 6.06 19.80 -0.82
N LEU A 79 5.13 19.08 -0.20
CA LEU A 79 4.49 19.43 1.06
C LEU A 79 5.35 19.06 2.28
N GLN A 80 6.10 17.96 2.20
CA GLN A 80 6.88 17.38 3.29
C GLN A 80 6.07 17.28 4.60
N PRO A 81 4.97 16.49 4.63
CA PRO A 81 4.19 16.29 5.84
C PRO A 81 5.03 15.67 6.97
N GLU A 82 4.60 15.90 8.20
CA GLU A 82 5.25 15.37 9.40
C GLU A 82 5.22 13.83 9.43
N ARG A 83 6.22 13.24 10.10
CA ARG A 83 6.39 11.78 10.20
C ARG A 83 5.12 11.07 10.68
N GLU A 84 4.45 11.64 11.68
CA GLU A 84 3.24 11.07 12.28
C GLU A 84 2.10 10.93 11.26
N ILE A 85 1.88 11.95 10.43
CA ILE A 85 0.86 11.95 9.36
C ILE A 85 1.10 10.80 8.37
N ILE A 86 2.37 10.57 7.98
CA ILE A 86 2.74 9.47 7.08
C ILE A 86 2.54 8.09 7.75
N LEU A 87 2.78 7.99 9.06
CA LEU A 87 2.50 6.76 9.81
C LEU A 87 0.99 6.50 9.90
N GLU A 88 0.14 7.52 10.06
CA GLU A 88 -1.32 7.33 9.98
C GLU A 88 -1.76 6.84 8.58
N TYR A 89 -1.17 7.35 7.50
CA TYR A 89 -1.48 6.86 6.13
C TYR A 89 -1.11 5.38 5.94
N LEU A 90 -0.12 4.88 6.66
CA LEU A 90 0.23 3.46 6.69
C LEU A 90 -0.69 2.63 7.59
N ARG A 91 -1.21 3.19 8.69
CA ARG A 91 -2.21 2.55 9.56
C ARG A 91 -3.60 2.48 8.92
N ALA A 92 -3.89 3.32 7.93
CA ALA A 92 -5.14 3.32 7.17
C ALA A 92 -5.29 2.06 6.29
N GLU A 93 -5.64 0.93 6.93
CA GLU A 93 -5.62 -0.39 6.30
C GLU A 93 -6.56 -0.53 5.12
N GLU A 94 -7.71 0.13 5.14
CA GLU A 94 -8.74 0.06 4.10
C GLU A 94 -8.19 0.47 2.70
N PHE A 95 -7.22 1.38 2.65
CA PHE A 95 -6.82 2.08 1.43
C PHE A 95 -5.47 1.63 0.90
N LYS A 96 -5.46 0.48 0.21
CA LYS A 96 -4.24 -0.15 -0.35
C LYS A 96 -3.34 0.79 -1.19
N TYR A 97 -3.89 1.71 -1.97
CA TYR A 97 -3.11 2.64 -2.80
C TYR A 97 -2.54 3.81 -1.99
N LEU A 98 -3.24 4.28 -0.94
CA LEU A 98 -2.71 5.24 0.03
C LEU A 98 -1.55 4.62 0.82
N ARG A 99 -1.71 3.38 1.31
CA ARG A 99 -0.65 2.62 1.98
C ARG A 99 0.58 2.44 1.09
N ALA A 100 0.40 2.09 -0.19
CA ALA A 100 1.51 2.00 -1.14
C ALA A 100 2.18 3.37 -1.43
N LEU A 101 1.41 4.46 -1.53
CA LEU A 101 1.93 5.81 -1.70
C LEU A 101 2.75 6.28 -0.47
N ALA A 102 2.26 6.00 0.73
CA ALA A 102 2.96 6.30 1.97
C ALA A 102 4.23 5.44 2.12
N ALA A 103 4.18 4.14 1.79
CA ALA A 103 5.35 3.26 1.77
C ALA A 103 6.44 3.76 0.81
N PHE A 104 6.03 4.21 -0.39
CA PHE A 104 6.95 4.79 -1.36
C PHE A 104 7.56 6.10 -0.85
N TYR A 105 6.76 6.98 -0.24
CA TYR A 105 7.25 8.21 0.37
C TYR A 105 8.23 7.96 1.51
N VAL A 106 7.95 7.00 2.40
CA VAL A 106 8.87 6.53 3.45
C VAL A 106 10.20 6.10 2.85
N ARG A 107 10.19 5.23 1.84
CA ARG A 107 11.42 4.73 1.19
C ARG A 107 12.29 5.84 0.58
N LEU A 108 11.68 6.92 0.11
CA LEU A 108 12.38 8.08 -0.46
C LEU A 108 12.92 9.04 0.60
N THR A 109 12.27 9.14 1.77
CA THR A 109 12.48 10.29 2.68
C THR A 109 13.02 9.94 4.07
N PHE A 110 12.78 8.74 4.59
CA PHE A 110 13.16 8.35 5.95
C PHE A 110 14.60 7.80 6.01
N ASP A 111 15.19 7.79 7.21
CA ASP A 111 16.49 7.18 7.48
C ASP A 111 16.43 5.64 7.33
N PRO A 112 17.54 4.96 7.00
CA PRO A 112 17.55 3.51 6.75
C PRO A 112 16.90 2.64 7.84
N VAL A 113 17.15 2.94 9.12
CA VAL A 113 16.51 2.27 10.27
C VAL A 113 14.99 2.40 10.21
N ASN A 114 14.51 3.64 10.14
CA ASN A 114 13.09 3.97 10.09
C ASN A 114 12.41 3.37 8.85
N VAL A 115 13.11 3.27 7.71
CA VAL A 115 12.61 2.60 6.51
C VAL A 115 12.36 1.10 6.76
N TYR A 116 13.29 0.39 7.39
CA TYR A 116 13.09 -1.02 7.71
C TYR A 116 11.98 -1.23 8.76
N GLU A 117 12.00 -0.50 9.87
CA GLU A 117 10.97 -0.62 10.93
C GLU A 117 9.55 -0.39 10.42
N VAL A 118 9.37 0.53 9.46
CA VAL A 118 8.06 0.94 8.95
C VAL A 118 7.59 0.09 7.76
N LEU A 119 8.50 -0.40 6.90
CA LEU A 119 8.13 -1.20 5.73
C LEU A 119 8.05 -2.70 6.03
N GLU A 120 8.81 -3.25 6.99
CA GLU A 120 8.77 -4.69 7.27
C GLU A 120 7.41 -5.24 7.74
N PRO A 121 6.60 -4.52 8.54
CA PRO A 121 5.24 -4.96 8.87
C PRO A 121 4.31 -5.08 7.65
N LEU A 122 4.62 -4.41 6.54
CA LEU A 122 3.82 -4.46 5.32
C LEU A 122 4.01 -5.77 4.51
N PHE A 123 5.01 -6.59 4.86
CA PHE A 123 5.19 -7.93 4.27
C PHE A 123 4.07 -8.93 4.62
N ASP A 124 3.21 -8.59 5.58
CA ASP A 124 2.03 -9.38 5.92
C ASP A 124 0.78 -9.00 5.09
N ASP A 125 0.87 -7.97 4.23
CA ASP A 125 -0.24 -7.44 3.43
C ASP A 125 -0.22 -8.01 1.99
N TYR A 126 -0.90 -9.13 1.78
CA TYR A 126 -0.96 -9.83 0.47
C TYR A 126 -1.99 -9.25 -0.51
N ARG A 127 -2.45 -8.02 -0.33
CA ARG A 127 -3.52 -7.45 -1.17
C ARG A 127 -2.99 -7.05 -2.55
N LYS A 128 -3.77 -7.42 -3.58
CA LYS A 128 -3.46 -7.18 -4.99
C LYS A 128 -3.56 -5.69 -5.34
N LEU A 129 -2.46 -5.14 -5.83
CA LEU A 129 -2.30 -3.85 -6.47
C LEU A 129 -2.30 -4.03 -7.99
N ARG A 130 -2.78 -3.01 -8.72
CA ARG A 130 -2.54 -2.89 -10.15
C ARG A 130 -1.29 -2.05 -10.35
N THR A 131 -0.33 -2.54 -11.12
CA THR A 131 0.87 -1.81 -11.53
C THR A 131 0.77 -1.49 -13.03
N ARG A 132 1.34 -0.36 -13.45
CA ARG A 132 1.34 0.10 -14.84
C ARG A 132 2.77 0.28 -15.34
N GLY A 133 3.11 -0.43 -16.42
CA GLY A 133 4.40 -0.35 -17.08
C GLY A 133 4.58 0.88 -17.96
N MET A 134 5.81 1.14 -18.39
CA MET A 134 6.17 2.22 -19.31
C MET A 134 5.49 2.07 -20.68
N ASP A 135 5.32 0.83 -21.13
CA ASP A 135 4.54 0.43 -22.31
C ASP A 135 3.03 0.75 -22.18
N GLY A 136 2.57 1.05 -20.97
CA GLY A 136 1.18 1.31 -20.63
C GLY A 136 0.38 0.06 -20.31
N ALA A 137 0.99 -1.14 -20.32
CA ALA A 137 0.35 -2.39 -19.92
C ALA A 137 0.08 -2.41 -18.40
N TYR A 138 -0.90 -3.21 -18.00
CA TYR A 138 -1.23 -3.41 -16.58
C TYR A 138 -0.84 -4.80 -16.11
N SER A 139 -0.05 -4.84 -15.05
CA SER A 139 0.30 -6.04 -14.29
C SER A 139 -0.44 -6.06 -12.95
N ILE A 140 -0.45 -7.23 -12.32
CA ILE A 140 -0.90 -7.41 -10.94
C ILE A 140 0.34 -7.70 -10.11
N THR A 141 0.44 -7.02 -8.97
CA THR A 141 1.51 -7.14 -7.97
C THR A 141 0.82 -7.15 -6.60
N THR A 142 1.47 -7.57 -5.52
CA THR A 142 0.92 -7.44 -4.14
C THR A 142 1.64 -6.35 -3.33
N ILE A 143 1.11 -5.97 -2.16
CA ILE A 143 1.75 -4.94 -1.32
C ILE A 143 3.09 -5.44 -0.77
N ASP A 144 3.17 -6.70 -0.35
CA ASP A 144 4.42 -7.32 0.11
C ASP A 144 5.48 -7.40 -1.01
N GLU A 145 5.11 -7.79 -2.24
CA GLU A 145 5.99 -7.74 -3.43
C GLU A 145 6.48 -6.31 -3.71
N PHE A 146 5.58 -5.32 -3.64
CA PHE A 146 5.94 -3.91 -3.84
C PHE A 146 6.88 -3.41 -2.73
N CYS A 147 6.67 -3.81 -1.47
CA CYS A 147 7.57 -3.46 -0.38
C CYS A 147 8.95 -4.14 -0.50
N ASP A 148 9.02 -5.37 -1.03
CA ASP A 148 10.29 -6.03 -1.33
C ASP A 148 11.06 -5.29 -2.44
N GLN A 149 10.37 -4.88 -3.51
CA GLN A 149 10.94 -4.04 -4.58
C GLN A 149 11.52 -2.74 -4.01
N LEU A 150 10.80 -2.07 -3.10
CA LEU A 150 11.29 -0.85 -2.45
C LEU A 150 12.56 -1.08 -1.63
N LEU A 151 12.73 -2.23 -0.98
CA LEU A 151 13.89 -2.51 -0.14
C LEU A 151 15.08 -3.13 -0.89
N SER A 152 14.84 -3.80 -2.02
CA SER A 152 15.85 -4.57 -2.77
C SER A 152 16.29 -3.92 -4.08
N GLU A 153 15.40 -3.23 -4.80
CA GLU A 153 15.72 -2.63 -6.11
C GLU A 153 16.34 -1.24 -5.98
N GLU A 154 17.16 -0.87 -6.96
CA GLU A 154 17.73 0.49 -7.02
C GLU A 154 16.76 1.53 -7.61
N ARG A 155 15.72 1.08 -8.33
CA ARG A 155 14.83 1.94 -9.12
C ARG A 155 13.42 1.35 -9.18
N VAL A 156 12.46 2.05 -8.58
CA VAL A 156 11.04 1.68 -8.59
C VAL A 156 10.21 2.83 -9.15
N CYS A 157 9.21 2.52 -9.99
CA CYS A 157 8.37 3.52 -10.68
C CYS A 157 9.18 4.62 -11.41
N GLU A 158 10.27 4.22 -12.09
CA GLU A 158 11.26 5.09 -12.78
C GLU A 158 12.08 6.03 -11.86
N ILE A 159 11.80 6.10 -10.56
CA ILE A 159 12.59 6.90 -9.62
C ILE A 159 13.79 6.10 -9.13
N GLN A 160 14.99 6.69 -9.24
CA GLN A 160 16.18 6.15 -8.58
C GLN A 160 16.02 6.31 -7.07
N LEU A 161 16.01 5.21 -6.33
CA LEU A 161 15.86 5.25 -4.88
C LEU A 161 17.17 5.72 -4.21
N PRO A 162 17.10 6.49 -3.11
CA PRO A 162 18.28 6.76 -2.27
C PRO A 162 18.94 5.46 -1.83
N ARG A 163 20.28 5.45 -1.77
CA ARG A 163 21.03 4.25 -1.36
C ARG A 163 20.66 3.85 0.07
N LEU A 164 20.21 2.61 0.23
CA LEU A 164 19.87 2.02 1.50
C LEU A 164 21.08 1.21 2.00
N THR A 165 21.47 1.40 3.26
CA THR A 165 22.48 0.55 3.90
C THR A 165 21.91 -0.86 4.06
N GLN A 166 22.69 -1.89 3.72
CA GLN A 166 22.23 -3.28 3.84
C GLN A 166 21.86 -3.61 5.30
N ARG A 167 20.72 -4.28 5.49
CA ARG A 167 20.20 -4.63 6.82
C ARG A 167 21.24 -5.20 7.79
N ARG A 168 22.05 -6.18 7.35
CA ARG A 168 23.08 -6.81 8.20
C ARG A 168 24.03 -5.80 8.85
N VAL A 169 24.41 -4.77 8.09
CA VAL A 169 25.28 -3.69 8.59
C VAL A 169 24.54 -2.83 9.62
N LEU A 170 23.23 -2.61 9.47
CA LEU A 170 22.43 -1.87 10.45
C LEU A 170 22.15 -2.67 11.73
N GLU A 171 21.99 -3.99 11.62
CA GLU A 171 21.89 -4.90 12.77
C GLU A 171 23.19 -4.88 13.60
N GLU A 172 24.36 -4.81 12.94
CA GLU A 172 25.68 -4.70 13.59
C GLU A 172 26.00 -3.28 14.13
N THR A 173 25.64 -2.22 13.39
CA THR A 173 26.13 -0.84 13.67
C THR A 173 25.14 0.00 14.47
N GLU A 174 23.85 -0.10 14.16
CA GLU A 174 22.79 0.77 14.70
C GLU A 174 21.81 0.00 15.61
N GLY A 175 22.08 -1.30 15.87
CA GLY A 175 21.32 -2.12 16.81
C GLY A 175 19.92 -2.50 16.32
N LEU A 176 19.69 -2.48 15.00
CA LEU A 176 18.40 -2.85 14.42
C LEU A 176 18.03 -4.28 14.84
N ALA A 177 16.78 -4.48 15.27
CA ALA A 177 16.33 -5.80 15.71
C ALA A 177 16.35 -6.82 14.56
N PRO A 178 16.77 -8.09 14.79
CA PRO A 178 16.70 -9.14 13.78
C PRO A 178 15.28 -9.29 13.21
N ARG A 179 15.15 -9.43 11.89
CA ARG A 179 13.84 -9.50 11.21
C ARG A 179 12.99 -10.66 11.72
N LYS A 180 11.89 -10.35 12.42
CA LYS A 180 10.92 -11.34 12.92
C LYS A 180 9.90 -11.71 11.84
N SER A 181 10.26 -12.64 10.95
CA SER A 181 9.31 -13.21 9.99
C SER A 181 8.25 -14.07 10.68
N LYS A 182 6.96 -13.79 10.44
CA LYS A 182 5.85 -14.61 10.93
C LYS A 182 5.96 -16.07 10.46
N LEU A 183 6.45 -16.29 9.24
CA LEU A 183 6.65 -17.63 8.67
C LEU A 183 7.87 -18.33 9.28
N GLY A 184 8.95 -17.60 9.61
CA GLY A 184 10.10 -18.15 10.34
C GLY A 184 9.75 -18.65 11.75
N ARG A 185 8.78 -17.99 12.40
CA ARG A 185 8.19 -18.46 13.67
C ARG A 185 7.31 -19.70 13.47
N ALA A 186 6.47 -19.72 12.43
CA ALA A 186 5.59 -20.85 12.12
C ALA A 186 6.35 -22.12 11.70
N LEU A 187 7.51 -21.98 11.05
CA LEU A 187 8.36 -23.09 10.63
C LEU A 187 9.29 -23.61 11.75
N GLY A 188 9.19 -23.08 12.98
CA GLY A 188 9.99 -23.50 14.13
C GLY A 188 11.46 -23.07 14.12
N VAL A 189 11.96 -22.46 13.05
CA VAL A 189 13.40 -22.11 12.89
C VAL A 189 13.88 -21.12 13.96
N LEU A 190 13.03 -20.17 14.37
CA LEU A 190 13.34 -19.23 15.45
C LEU A 190 13.32 -19.88 16.85
N SER A 191 12.68 -21.05 17.01
CA SER A 191 12.62 -21.76 18.30
C SER A 191 13.99 -22.27 18.73
N SER A 192 14.83 -22.70 17.78
CA SER A 192 16.17 -23.22 18.05
C SER A 192 17.15 -22.14 18.51
N GLU A 193 17.11 -20.94 17.92
CA GLU A 193 18.05 -19.86 18.24
C GLU A 193 17.71 -19.16 19.56
N GLU A 194 16.43 -19.04 19.92
CA GLU A 194 16.03 -18.53 21.24
C GLU A 194 16.19 -19.58 22.37
N ALA A 195 16.10 -20.88 22.06
CA ALA A 195 16.40 -21.94 23.03
C ALA A 195 17.90 -22.02 23.35
N GLN A 196 18.77 -21.99 22.35
CA GLN A 196 20.24 -22.03 22.55
C GLN A 196 20.80 -20.83 23.31
N ARG A 197 20.07 -19.70 23.38
CA ARG A 197 20.43 -18.56 24.24
C ARG A 197 19.95 -18.67 25.68
N ARG A 198 19.01 -19.58 25.99
CA ARG A 198 18.56 -19.85 27.36
C ARG A 198 19.34 -20.97 28.04
N GLU A 199 19.82 -21.97 27.30
CA GLU A 199 20.63 -23.07 27.86
C GLU A 199 22.08 -22.68 28.26
N GLY A 200 22.45 -21.40 28.12
CA GLY A 200 23.81 -20.90 28.38
C GLY A 200 24.02 -20.13 29.68
N ASP A 201 22.98 -19.88 30.50
CA ASP A 201 23.02 -18.91 31.61
C ASP A 201 22.33 -19.39 32.91
N GLU A 202 22.19 -20.71 33.11
CA GLU A 202 21.77 -21.28 34.40
C GLU A 202 22.81 -22.31 34.88
N GLY A 203 23.77 -21.82 35.68
CA GLY A 203 24.96 -22.57 36.07
C GLY A 203 25.68 -22.04 37.32
N SER A 204 24.94 -21.70 38.37
CA SER A 204 25.51 -21.52 39.72
C SER A 204 24.46 -21.81 40.81
N ASP A 205 24.52 -23.01 41.37
CA ASP A 205 23.86 -23.33 42.65
C ASP A 205 24.51 -22.52 43.78
N GLU A 206 23.72 -21.82 44.58
CA GLU A 206 24.03 -21.61 46.00
C GLU A 206 22.76 -21.86 46.83
N GLU A 207 22.82 -22.90 47.66
CA GLU A 207 21.78 -23.27 48.62
C GLU A 207 21.75 -22.25 49.78
N VAL A 208 20.56 -21.81 50.19
CA VAL A 208 20.38 -21.04 51.42
C VAL A 208 19.27 -21.67 52.26
N GLU A 209 19.66 -22.45 53.25
CA GLU A 209 18.80 -22.83 54.38
C GLU A 209 18.58 -21.59 55.27
N ASP A 210 17.34 -21.33 55.69
CA ASP A 210 17.11 -20.95 57.09
C ASP A 210 15.67 -21.23 57.56
N GLU A 211 15.49 -21.32 58.86
CA GLU A 211 14.44 -22.11 59.51
C GLU A 211 13.41 -21.25 60.30
N GLN A 212 12.22 -21.82 60.57
CA GLN A 212 11.25 -21.41 61.60
C GLN A 212 10.46 -20.09 61.38
N GLY A 213 9.15 -20.00 61.64
CA GLY A 213 8.17 -21.05 61.96
C GLY A 213 6.90 -20.52 62.67
N ARG A 214 5.76 -21.21 62.45
CA ARG A 214 4.44 -21.02 63.14
C ARG A 214 3.76 -19.65 62.83
N TYR A 215 2.44 -19.45 62.80
CA TYR A 215 1.24 -20.19 63.23
C TYR A 215 0.15 -20.00 62.13
N LEU A 216 -0.99 -20.70 62.04
CA LEU A 216 -1.66 -21.70 62.88
C LEU A 216 -2.48 -22.65 61.96
N SER A 217 -3.35 -23.50 62.52
CA SER A 217 -4.18 -24.49 61.81
C SER A 217 -5.67 -24.10 61.75
N ARG A 218 -6.44 -24.70 60.80
CA ARG A 218 -7.64 -25.55 61.06
C ARG A 218 -8.62 -25.67 59.86
N SER A 219 -8.59 -26.81 59.17
CA SER A 219 -9.71 -27.37 58.36
C SER A 219 -10.83 -27.93 59.29
N PRO A 220 -12.03 -28.40 58.84
CA PRO A 220 -12.41 -28.85 57.48
C PRO A 220 -13.88 -28.64 56.96
N SER A 221 -14.08 -29.00 55.68
CA SER A 221 -15.24 -29.70 55.04
C SER A 221 -16.65 -29.07 54.84
N MET A 222 -17.16 -29.22 53.59
CA MET A 222 -18.55 -29.43 53.12
C MET A 222 -19.61 -28.32 53.40
N SER A 223 -20.38 -27.77 52.44
CA SER A 223 -21.15 -28.43 51.36
C SER A 223 -21.96 -27.39 50.50
N MET A 224 -22.61 -27.87 49.43
CA MET A 224 -23.65 -27.24 48.57
C MET A 224 -23.23 -26.22 47.48
N SER A 225 -23.27 -26.71 46.23
CA SER A 225 -23.61 -26.03 44.97
C SER A 225 -25.15 -25.73 44.90
N PRO A 226 -25.76 -25.10 43.84
CA PRO A 226 -25.34 -25.10 42.43
C PRO A 226 -25.52 -23.81 41.56
N GLU A 227 -24.93 -23.91 40.36
CA GLU A 227 -25.39 -23.42 39.03
C GLU A 227 -25.84 -21.96 38.81
N VAL A 228 -25.12 -21.29 37.88
CA VAL A 228 -25.72 -20.60 36.72
C VAL A 228 -24.85 -20.91 35.49
N GLU A 229 -25.44 -21.42 34.42
CA GLU A 229 -24.76 -21.69 33.12
C GLU A 229 -24.62 -20.44 32.24
N GLU A 230 -23.77 -20.57 31.21
CA GLU A 230 -23.53 -19.57 30.16
C GLU A 230 -24.72 -19.41 29.20
N ALA A 231 -24.79 -18.27 28.50
CA ALA A 231 -25.64 -18.13 27.31
C ALA A 231 -24.97 -17.21 26.28
N GLU A 232 -24.72 -17.75 25.08
CA GLU A 232 -24.24 -17.02 23.90
C GLU A 232 -25.39 -16.24 23.22
N PRO A 233 -25.10 -15.18 22.44
CA PRO A 233 -26.13 -14.43 21.72
C PRO A 233 -26.59 -15.14 20.43
N GLU A 234 -27.88 -15.46 20.34
CA GLU A 234 -28.49 -16.07 19.14
C GLU A 234 -28.69 -15.10 17.97
N TYR A 235 -28.73 -15.68 16.77
CA TYR A 235 -28.97 -15.01 15.49
C TYR A 235 -30.45 -14.64 15.32
N TRP A 236 -30.73 -13.43 14.84
CA TRP A 236 -32.08 -13.04 14.40
C TRP A 236 -32.32 -13.41 12.94
N THR A 237 -33.20 -14.38 12.68
CA THR A 237 -33.82 -14.58 11.37
C THR A 237 -35.28 -15.02 11.47
N GLU A 238 -36.05 -14.57 10.47
CA GLU A 238 -37.41 -14.95 10.10
C GLU A 238 -38.57 -14.26 10.84
N GLY A 239 -39.68 -14.13 10.13
CA GLY A 239 -40.88 -13.43 10.59
C GLY A 239 -42.15 -14.08 10.05
N SER A 240 -43.30 -13.53 10.46
CA SER A 240 -44.66 -13.89 10.03
C SER A 240 -45.51 -12.64 10.33
N GLU A 241 -46.13 -11.98 9.35
CA GLU A 241 -47.41 -12.32 8.71
C GLU A 241 -48.65 -12.14 9.62
N GLU A 242 -49.48 -11.15 9.26
CA GLU A 242 -50.95 -10.98 9.44
C GLU A 242 -51.28 -9.60 8.84
N GLU A 243 -51.64 -9.49 7.55
CA GLU A 243 -53.00 -9.54 6.97
C GLU A 243 -53.90 -8.32 7.29
N GLU A 244 -54.13 -7.46 6.29
CA GLU A 244 -55.48 -6.91 5.99
C GLU A 244 -55.61 -6.54 4.49
N GLU A 245 -56.84 -6.44 3.98
CA GLU A 245 -57.23 -6.67 2.58
C GLU A 245 -57.20 -5.45 1.63
N GLY A 246 -57.19 -5.66 0.29
CA GLY A 246 -57.37 -4.56 -0.68
C GLY A 246 -57.22 -4.85 -2.19
N GLU A 247 -58.21 -5.49 -2.81
CA GLU A 247 -58.57 -5.48 -4.26
C GLU A 247 -57.54 -5.78 -5.40
N ALA A 248 -57.60 -7.03 -5.88
CA ALA A 248 -57.96 -7.44 -7.25
C ALA A 248 -57.29 -6.77 -8.50
N GLY A 249 -56.40 -7.52 -9.20
CA GLY A 249 -55.70 -7.01 -10.40
C GLY A 249 -55.36 -7.96 -11.58
N LYS A 250 -55.80 -9.23 -11.58
CA LYS A 250 -55.81 -10.19 -12.73
C LYS A 250 -54.51 -10.44 -13.56
N THR A 251 -54.08 -11.71 -13.49
CA THR A 251 -53.58 -12.57 -14.62
C THR A 251 -52.21 -12.33 -15.25
N GLY A 252 -51.55 -13.41 -15.72
CA GLY A 252 -50.64 -13.28 -16.88
C GLY A 252 -49.32 -14.08 -16.95
N ARG A 253 -49.20 -15.28 -16.37
CA ARG A 253 -48.02 -16.15 -16.60
C ARG A 253 -47.99 -16.67 -18.04
N PHE A 254 -47.06 -16.23 -18.90
CA PHE A 254 -46.74 -16.93 -20.16
C PHE A 254 -45.28 -16.75 -20.63
N VAL A 255 -44.91 -17.51 -21.67
CA VAL A 255 -43.56 -18.02 -21.94
C VAL A 255 -43.11 -17.73 -23.38
N SER A 256 -41.83 -17.36 -23.52
CA SER A 256 -40.93 -17.54 -24.69
C SER A 256 -40.99 -16.62 -25.93
N LYS A 257 -39.84 -16.67 -26.63
CA LYS A 257 -39.52 -16.39 -28.05
C LYS A 257 -39.16 -14.96 -28.49
N SER A 258 -37.91 -14.84 -28.93
CA SER A 258 -37.43 -13.91 -29.95
C SER A 258 -38.09 -14.17 -31.32
N PRO A 259 -38.14 -13.16 -32.19
CA PRO A 259 -37.43 -13.24 -33.47
C PRO A 259 -36.68 -11.93 -33.84
N GLY A 260 -35.83 -11.98 -34.88
CA GLY A 260 -35.02 -10.85 -35.36
C GLY A 260 -35.30 -10.44 -36.83
N MET A 261 -34.24 -9.97 -37.53
CA MET A 261 -34.21 -9.36 -38.88
C MET A 261 -34.71 -7.89 -38.92
N GLY A 262 -34.16 -6.99 -39.75
CA GLY A 262 -33.07 -7.11 -40.74
C GLY A 262 -32.77 -5.79 -41.48
N SER A 263 -32.11 -5.85 -42.65
CA SER A 263 -31.61 -4.76 -43.54
C SER A 263 -30.56 -3.80 -42.94
N GLU A 264 -29.31 -3.71 -43.41
CA GLU A 264 -28.76 -3.46 -44.77
C GLU A 264 -28.83 -1.99 -45.21
N ASP A 265 -27.67 -1.36 -45.37
CA ASP A 265 -27.36 -0.49 -46.52
C ASP A 265 -25.82 -0.37 -46.73
N GLU A 266 -25.38 0.13 -47.88
CA GLU A 266 -24.02 0.01 -48.42
C GLU A 266 -23.11 1.23 -48.12
N GLY A 267 -21.78 1.08 -48.25
CA GLY A 267 -20.86 2.18 -47.92
C GLY A 267 -19.39 2.01 -48.31
N ARG A 268 -19.09 1.48 -49.51
CA ARG A 268 -17.71 1.28 -49.98
C ARG A 268 -17.01 2.61 -50.28
N TYR A 269 -15.99 2.98 -49.50
CA TYR A 269 -15.03 4.04 -49.86
C TYR A 269 -13.59 3.53 -49.95
N ILE A 270 -13.02 3.64 -51.15
CA ILE A 270 -11.61 3.38 -51.46
C ILE A 270 -10.98 4.74 -51.81
N SER A 271 -10.13 5.27 -50.95
CA SER A 271 -9.36 6.50 -51.22
C SER A 271 -7.93 6.16 -51.63
N ARG A 272 -7.64 6.35 -52.93
CA ARG A 272 -6.26 6.35 -53.46
C ARG A 272 -5.66 7.75 -53.30
N SER A 273 -4.48 7.85 -52.70
CA SER A 273 -3.69 9.09 -52.68
C SER A 273 -2.82 9.19 -53.95
N PRO A 274 -2.85 10.31 -54.70
CA PRO A 274 -1.87 10.58 -55.75
C PRO A 274 -0.60 11.22 -55.18
N THR A 275 0.55 10.80 -55.69
CA THR A 275 1.87 11.41 -55.44
C THR A 275 2.06 12.68 -56.26
N PRO A 276 2.62 13.77 -55.69
CA PRO A 276 3.28 14.83 -56.45
C PRO A 276 4.77 14.51 -56.67
N GLU A 277 5.26 14.81 -57.87
CA GLU A 277 6.67 14.70 -58.24
C GLU A 277 7.50 15.82 -57.58
N GLY A 278 8.76 15.53 -57.26
CA GLY A 278 9.73 16.51 -56.77
C GLY A 278 10.89 16.65 -57.76
N GLU A 279 10.85 17.70 -58.60
CA GLU A 279 12.00 18.08 -59.42
C GLU A 279 13.00 18.94 -58.63
N ARG A 280 14.29 18.67 -58.88
CA ARG A 280 15.45 19.59 -58.80
C ARG A 280 15.70 20.42 -57.53
N ILE A 281 16.82 20.10 -56.88
CA ILE A 281 17.76 21.12 -56.38
C ILE A 281 19.12 20.82 -57.02
N GLU A 282 19.71 21.81 -57.68
CA GLU A 282 21.07 21.75 -58.27
C GLU A 282 22.13 21.94 -57.17
N GLY A 283 23.36 21.46 -57.42
CA GLY A 283 24.44 21.41 -56.43
C GLY A 283 25.30 22.67 -56.31
N ASP A 284 26.33 22.55 -55.46
CA ASP A 284 27.57 23.33 -55.36
C ASP A 284 27.54 24.84 -55.72
N VAL A 285 27.67 25.72 -54.71
CA VAL A 285 28.94 26.32 -54.23
C VAL A 285 28.71 27.00 -52.87
#